data_AF-A0A800E9I8-F1
#
_entry.id   AF-A0A800E9I8-F1
#
_cell.length_a   1.000
_cell.length_b   1.000
_cell.length_c   1.000
_cell.angle_alpha   90.00
_cell.angle_beta   90.00
_cell.angle_gamma   90.00
#
_symmetry.space_group_name_H-M   'P 1'
#
loop_
_entity.id
_entity.type
_entity.pdbx_description
1 polymer ?
#
loop_
_entity_poly.entity_id
_entity_poly.type
_entity_poly.pdbx_seq_one_letter_code
_entity_poly.pdbx_strand_id
1 'polypeptide(L)'
;MKKLLLILLCLPMIGFGQNVNIPDANFKAYLVGNSLINTNGDAEIQVSEAAAFTGEMWCDNLFISDLTGIEHFSALTDLKCNANQLTSLDVSNNTALDHLRCYDNQLSSLDVSSNTALTDLNCYNNQLTSLDVSNNTAFEFLRCSGNQLTSLDLSNNTALGVL
;
A
#
# COMPACT_ATOMS: atom_id res chain seq x y z
N MET A 1 -10.00 19.34 -53.04
CA MET A 1 -10.63 18.81 -51.82
C MET A 1 -10.65 17.29 -51.88
N LYS A 2 -9.63 16.62 -51.35
CA LYS A 2 -9.63 15.16 -51.15
C LYS A 2 -9.78 14.93 -49.65
N LYS A 3 -10.95 14.46 -49.22
CA LYS A 3 -11.20 14.06 -47.83
C LYS A 3 -10.37 12.82 -47.56
N LEU A 4 -9.38 12.94 -46.67
CA LEU A 4 -8.59 11.82 -46.18
C LEU A 4 -9.47 11.05 -45.19
N LEU A 5 -9.89 9.84 -45.57
CA LEU A 5 -10.67 8.94 -44.71
C LEU A 5 -9.69 8.31 -43.71
N LEU A 6 -9.75 8.72 -42.45
CA LEU A 6 -8.99 8.10 -41.36
C LEU A 6 -9.65 6.76 -41.04
N ILE A 7 -9.15 5.67 -41.62
CA ILE A 7 -9.56 4.32 -41.23
C ILE A 7 -8.87 4.03 -39.91
N LEU A 8 -9.62 4.13 -38.81
CA LEU A 8 -9.20 3.69 -37.49
C LEU A 8 -9.10 2.16 -37.53
N LEU A 9 -7.90 1.65 -37.84
CA LEU A 9 -7.56 0.24 -37.69
C LEU A 9 -7.63 -0.09 -36.20
N CYS A 10 -8.77 -0.61 -35.75
CA CYS A 10 -8.90 -1.28 -34.47
C CYS A 10 -8.17 -2.62 -34.59
N LEU A 11 -6.84 -2.60 -34.40
CA LEU A 11 -6.07 -3.81 -34.18
C LEU A 11 -6.54 -4.41 -32.85
N PRO A 12 -6.83 -5.72 -32.78
CA PRO A 12 -7.15 -6.35 -31.52
C PRO A 12 -5.95 -6.15 -30.59
N MET A 13 -6.17 -5.47 -29.47
CA MET A 13 -5.20 -5.38 -28.37
C MET A 13 -4.89 -6.82 -27.96
N ILE A 14 -3.77 -7.36 -28.42
CA ILE A 14 -3.17 -8.54 -27.84
C ILE A 14 -2.84 -8.11 -26.41
N GLY A 15 -3.53 -8.71 -25.43
CA GLY A 15 -3.48 -8.33 -24.03
C GLY A 15 -2.11 -8.58 -23.40
N PHE A 16 -1.14 -7.73 -23.70
CA PHE A 16 0.00 -7.54 -22.81
C PHE A 16 -0.55 -6.82 -21.59
N GLY A 17 -0.60 -7.50 -20.44
CA GLY A 17 -0.94 -6.86 -19.17
C GLY A 17 -0.02 -5.67 -18.96
N GLN A 18 -0.60 -4.50 -18.64
CA GLN A 18 0.19 -3.32 -18.30
C GLN A 18 1.10 -3.66 -17.11
N ASN A 19 2.37 -3.32 -17.17
CA ASN A 19 3.29 -3.55 -16.04
C ASN A 19 3.04 -2.52 -14.93
N VAL A 20 3.19 -2.95 -13.69
CA VAL A 20 3.22 -2.07 -12.51
C VAL A 20 4.56 -1.33 -12.47
N ASN A 21 4.52 -0.02 -12.29
CA ASN A 21 5.73 0.78 -12.05
C ASN A 21 6.23 0.53 -10.61
N ILE A 22 7.40 -0.07 -10.49
CA ILE A 22 8.01 -0.42 -9.18
C ILE A 22 9.47 0.07 -9.21
N PRO A 23 9.73 1.31 -8.79
CA PRO A 23 11.04 1.95 -8.91
C PRO A 23 12.08 1.41 -7.90
N ASP A 24 11.64 0.94 -6.74
CA ASP A 24 12.51 0.36 -5.72
C ASP A 24 12.91 -1.08 -6.09
N ALA A 25 14.22 -1.31 -6.22
CA ALA A 25 14.73 -2.61 -6.64
C ALA A 25 14.50 -3.72 -5.60
N ASN A 26 14.50 -3.39 -4.30
CA ASN A 26 14.26 -4.36 -3.24
C ASN A 26 12.78 -4.74 -3.20
N PHE A 27 11.88 -3.76 -3.37
CA PHE A 27 10.46 -4.04 -3.48
C PHE A 27 10.13 -4.83 -4.75
N LYS A 28 10.73 -4.48 -5.89
CA LYS A 28 10.61 -5.25 -7.14
C LYS A 28 11.08 -6.69 -6.95
N ALA A 29 12.26 -6.90 -6.35
CA ALA A 29 12.80 -8.23 -6.11
C ALA A 29 11.90 -9.07 -5.19
N TYR A 30 11.33 -8.44 -4.15
CA TYR A 30 10.34 -9.08 -3.28
C TYR A 30 9.11 -9.57 -4.07
N LEU A 31 8.51 -8.69 -4.88
CA LEU A 31 7.31 -9.03 -5.64
C LEU A 31 7.57 -10.08 -6.72
N VAL A 32 8.64 -9.92 -7.50
CA VAL A 32 9.03 -10.86 -8.57
C VAL A 32 9.40 -12.23 -7.99
N GLY A 33 9.99 -12.26 -6.79
CA GLY A 33 10.32 -13.49 -6.08
C GLY A 33 9.13 -14.21 -5.45
N ASN A 34 7.95 -13.59 -5.41
CA ASN A 34 6.75 -14.18 -4.83
C ASN A 34 5.88 -14.83 -5.91
N SER A 35 5.88 -16.17 -5.98
CA SER A 35 5.12 -16.93 -6.98
C SER A 35 3.59 -16.84 -6.86
N LEU A 36 3.07 -16.32 -5.73
CA LEU A 36 1.64 -16.04 -5.59
C LEU A 36 1.26 -14.70 -6.24
N ILE A 37 2.22 -13.79 -6.39
CA ILE A 37 2.06 -12.51 -7.05
C ILE A 37 2.49 -12.64 -8.51
N ASN A 38 3.75 -13.00 -8.76
CA ASN A 38 4.32 -13.22 -10.08
C ASN A 38 3.92 -14.59 -10.63
N THR A 39 2.67 -14.71 -11.06
CA THR A 39 2.05 -15.96 -11.48
C THR A 39 2.57 -16.49 -12.81
N ASN A 40 3.08 -15.60 -13.67
CA ASN A 40 3.64 -16.00 -14.95
C ASN A 40 5.16 -16.26 -14.88
N GLY A 41 5.81 -15.89 -13.77
CA GLY A 41 7.23 -16.13 -13.49
C GLY A 41 8.20 -15.31 -14.34
N ASP A 42 7.75 -14.20 -14.94
CA ASP A 42 8.61 -13.30 -15.68
C ASP A 42 9.35 -12.31 -14.76
N ALA A 43 10.08 -11.35 -15.33
CA ALA A 43 10.86 -10.39 -14.55
C ALA A 43 10.05 -9.16 -14.09
N GLU A 44 8.78 -9.11 -14.43
CA GLU A 44 7.89 -7.99 -14.25
C GLU A 44 6.70 -8.38 -13.35
N ILE A 45 5.93 -7.39 -12.93
CA ILE A 45 4.64 -7.62 -12.28
C ILE A 45 3.60 -6.94 -13.15
N GLN A 46 2.60 -7.67 -13.63
CA GLN A 46 1.51 -7.05 -14.37
C GLN A 46 0.42 -6.54 -13.42
N VAL A 47 -0.27 -5.48 -13.84
CA VAL A 47 -1.43 -4.92 -13.12
C VAL A 47 -2.48 -6.00 -12.88
N SER A 48 -2.66 -6.94 -13.82
CA SER A 48 -3.58 -8.07 -13.64
C SER A 48 -3.14 -9.03 -12.53
N GLU A 49 -1.84 -9.21 -12.33
CA GLU A 49 -1.31 -10.05 -11.25
C GLU A 49 -1.49 -9.36 -9.89
N ALA A 50 -1.10 -8.09 -9.78
CA ALA A 50 -1.28 -7.31 -8.57
C ALA A 50 -2.76 -7.20 -8.16
N ALA A 51 -3.66 -6.96 -9.14
CA ALA A 51 -5.10 -6.87 -8.88
C ALA A 51 -5.75 -8.21 -8.55
N ALA A 52 -5.17 -9.33 -8.99
CA ALA A 52 -5.65 -10.68 -8.68
C ALA A 52 -5.13 -11.21 -7.34
N PHE A 53 -4.02 -10.66 -6.83
CA PHE A 53 -3.45 -11.06 -5.55
C PHE A 53 -4.39 -10.68 -4.40
N THR A 54 -4.64 -11.63 -3.51
CA THR A 54 -5.39 -11.45 -2.28
C THR A 54 -4.56 -11.95 -1.10
N GLY A 55 -4.75 -11.31 0.06
CA GLY A 55 -4.12 -11.73 1.31
C GLY A 55 -3.08 -10.76 1.83
N GLU A 56 -1.94 -11.29 2.25
CA GLU A 56 -0.98 -10.59 3.13
C GLU A 56 0.36 -10.37 2.42
N MET A 57 0.95 -9.19 2.64
CA MET A 57 2.25 -8.82 2.11
C MET A 57 3.22 -8.51 3.24
N TRP A 58 4.26 -9.33 3.38
CA TRP A 58 5.31 -9.16 4.37
C TRP A 58 6.64 -8.80 3.70
N CYS A 59 6.87 -7.51 3.50
CA CYS A 59 8.07 -6.94 2.90
C CYS A 59 8.94 -6.18 3.92
N ASP A 60 8.93 -6.62 5.18
CA ASP A 60 9.69 -6.01 6.27
C ASP A 60 11.19 -6.32 6.24
N ASN A 61 12.02 -5.36 6.70
CA ASN A 61 13.47 -5.50 6.80
C ASN A 61 14.18 -5.86 5.49
N LEU A 62 13.78 -5.19 4.40
CA LEU A 62 14.31 -5.41 3.06
C LEU A 62 15.07 -4.19 2.50
N PHE A 63 15.31 -3.17 3.33
CA PHE A 63 15.90 -1.90 2.90
C PHE A 63 15.11 -1.24 1.78
N ILE A 64 13.77 -1.35 1.82
CA ILE A 64 12.87 -0.71 0.85
C ILE A 64 12.75 0.77 1.21
N SER A 65 12.90 1.64 0.21
CA SER A 65 12.80 3.09 0.34
C SER A 65 11.53 3.64 -0.30
N ASP A 66 10.94 2.92 -1.26
CA ASP A 66 9.75 3.32 -2.01
C ASP A 66 8.83 2.12 -2.29
N LEU A 67 7.56 2.22 -1.90
CA LEU A 67 6.52 1.20 -2.14
C LEU A 67 5.60 1.52 -3.33
N THR A 68 5.97 2.49 -4.17
CA THR A 68 5.26 2.77 -5.44
C THR A 68 5.02 1.47 -6.21
N GLY A 69 3.77 1.28 -6.64
CA GLY A 69 3.24 0.05 -7.21
C GLY A 69 2.29 -0.71 -6.27
N ILE A 70 2.35 -0.45 -4.95
CA ILE A 70 1.46 -1.07 -3.96
C ILE A 70 -0.02 -0.74 -4.20
N GLU A 71 -0.30 0.40 -4.83
CA GLU A 71 -1.65 0.88 -5.16
C GLU A 71 -2.42 -0.06 -6.11
N HIS A 72 -1.73 -0.96 -6.81
CA HIS A 72 -2.35 -1.97 -7.67
C HIS A 72 -2.83 -3.22 -6.92
N PHE A 73 -2.44 -3.39 -5.66
CA PHE A 73 -2.84 -4.51 -4.80
C PHE A 73 -4.12 -4.17 -4.02
N SER A 74 -5.21 -3.90 -4.74
CA SER A 74 -6.45 -3.35 -4.16
C SER A 74 -7.18 -4.31 -3.21
N ALA A 75 -6.89 -5.61 -3.27
CA ALA A 75 -7.47 -6.65 -2.41
C ALA A 75 -6.53 -7.10 -1.27
N LEU A 76 -5.46 -6.34 -1.01
CA LEU A 76 -4.53 -6.59 0.09
C LEU A 76 -5.20 -6.31 1.44
N THR A 77 -5.07 -7.24 2.40
CA THR A 77 -5.66 -7.13 3.74
C THR A 77 -4.63 -6.82 4.82
N ASP A 78 -3.48 -7.51 4.85
CA ASP A 78 -2.37 -7.18 5.77
C ASP A 78 -1.17 -6.66 4.98
N LEU A 79 -0.67 -5.48 5.35
CA LEU A 79 0.60 -4.95 4.87
C LEU A 79 1.58 -4.78 6.03
N LYS A 80 2.66 -5.56 5.98
CA LYS A 80 3.80 -5.47 6.89
C LYS A 80 5.04 -5.00 6.13
N CYS A 81 5.36 -3.73 6.30
CA CYS A 81 6.49 -3.03 5.66
C CYS A 81 7.42 -2.34 6.66
N ASN A 82 7.41 -2.80 7.91
CA ASN A 82 8.22 -2.25 8.99
C ASN A 82 9.74 -2.46 8.80
N ALA A 83 10.55 -1.75 9.59
CA ALA A 83 12.02 -1.84 9.57
C ALA A 83 12.62 -1.61 8.18
N ASN A 84 12.14 -0.58 7.49
CA ASN A 84 12.58 -0.18 6.15
C ASN A 84 13.07 1.28 6.18
N GLN A 85 13.20 1.90 5.01
CA GLN A 85 13.68 3.28 4.84
C GLN A 85 12.61 4.16 4.20
N LEU A 86 11.33 3.85 4.42
CA LEU A 86 10.22 4.56 3.80
C LEU A 86 10.13 5.98 4.37
N THR A 87 10.16 6.98 3.48
CA THR A 87 9.84 8.38 3.82
C THR A 87 8.39 8.74 3.52
N SER A 88 7.74 7.97 2.64
CA SER A 88 6.34 8.09 2.27
C SER A 88 5.71 6.71 2.11
N LEU A 89 4.40 6.64 2.34
CA LEU A 89 3.60 5.45 2.15
C LEU A 89 2.21 5.86 1.69
N ASP A 90 1.86 5.52 0.46
CA ASP A 90 0.51 5.70 -0.08
C ASP A 90 -0.21 4.35 -0.09
N VAL A 91 -1.26 4.24 0.73
CA VAL A 91 -2.14 3.06 0.83
C VAL A 91 -3.58 3.39 0.46
N SER A 92 -3.81 4.53 -0.19
CA SER A 92 -5.15 5.06 -0.47
C SER A 92 -6.02 4.14 -1.34
N ASN A 93 -5.39 3.33 -2.21
CA ASN A 93 -6.06 2.33 -3.05
C ASN A 93 -6.15 0.93 -2.41
N ASN A 94 -5.47 0.69 -1.29
CA ASN A 94 -5.52 -0.57 -0.55
C ASN A 94 -6.67 -0.53 0.47
N THR A 95 -7.88 -0.25 0.00
CA THR A 95 -9.06 0.00 0.85
C THR A 95 -9.55 -1.22 1.61
N ALA A 96 -9.09 -2.42 1.22
CA ALA A 96 -9.34 -3.68 1.91
C ALA A 96 -8.41 -3.94 3.11
N LEU A 97 -7.42 -3.06 3.38
CA LEU A 97 -6.49 -3.26 4.50
C LEU A 97 -7.23 -3.31 5.84
N ASP A 98 -6.97 -4.38 6.60
CA ASP A 98 -7.38 -4.58 7.98
C ASP A 98 -6.20 -4.37 8.97
N HIS A 99 -4.98 -4.72 8.56
CA HIS A 99 -3.76 -4.51 9.34
C HIS A 99 -2.71 -3.74 8.55
N LEU A 100 -2.15 -2.70 9.17
CA LEU A 100 -1.02 -1.95 8.62
C LEU A 100 0.12 -1.83 9.65
N ARG A 101 1.26 -2.46 9.34
CA ARG A 101 2.47 -2.41 10.16
C ARG A 101 3.60 -1.74 9.38
N CYS A 102 3.79 -0.45 9.64
CA CYS A 102 4.79 0.40 9.00
C CYS A 102 5.80 1.02 10.00
N TYR A 103 5.91 0.42 11.19
CA TYR A 103 6.81 0.89 12.24
C TYR A 103 8.31 0.80 11.86
N ASP A 104 9.17 1.52 12.59
CA ASP A 104 10.61 1.60 12.31
C ASP A 104 10.90 2.04 10.85
N ASN A 105 10.34 3.18 10.47
CA ASN A 105 10.55 3.84 9.18
C ASN A 105 10.84 5.34 9.40
N GLN A 106 10.79 6.14 8.33
CA GLN A 106 11.10 7.57 8.36
C GLN A 106 9.90 8.41 7.88
N LEU A 107 8.68 7.90 8.07
CA LEU A 107 7.45 8.55 7.60
C LEU A 107 7.23 9.87 8.34
N SER A 108 7.15 10.99 7.60
CA SER A 108 6.79 12.30 8.16
C SER A 108 5.27 12.52 8.21
N SER A 109 4.53 11.77 7.40
CA SER A 109 3.07 11.79 7.31
C SER A 109 2.55 10.40 6.97
N LEU A 110 1.34 10.08 7.43
CA LEU A 110 0.63 8.86 7.08
C LEU A 110 -0.86 9.18 6.98
N ASP A 111 -1.44 8.95 5.81
CA ASP A 111 -2.88 9.08 5.55
C ASP A 111 -3.49 7.68 5.47
N VAL A 112 -4.46 7.42 6.35
CA VAL A 112 -5.22 6.15 6.41
C VAL A 112 -6.72 6.39 6.25
N SER A 113 -7.12 7.57 5.76
CA SER A 113 -8.52 8.00 5.69
C SER A 113 -9.37 7.15 4.74
N SER A 114 -8.76 6.54 3.72
CA SER A 114 -9.40 5.60 2.79
C SER A 114 -9.47 4.16 3.31
N ASN A 115 -8.68 3.82 4.33
CA ASN A 115 -8.54 2.46 4.86
C ASN A 115 -9.51 2.25 6.04
N THR A 116 -10.80 2.48 5.80
CA THR A 116 -11.83 2.47 6.86
C THR A 116 -12.08 1.10 7.47
N ALA A 117 -11.59 0.04 6.84
CA ALA A 117 -11.62 -1.34 7.35
C ALA A 117 -10.49 -1.65 8.35
N LEU A 118 -9.51 -0.75 8.55
CA LEU A 118 -8.39 -0.99 9.45
C LEU A 118 -8.86 -1.22 10.89
N THR A 119 -8.34 -2.30 11.48
CA THR A 119 -8.52 -2.67 12.89
C THR A 119 -7.21 -2.58 13.67
N ASP A 120 -6.05 -2.74 13.01
CA ASP A 120 -4.71 -2.62 13.61
C ASP A 120 -3.81 -1.67 12.80
N LEU A 121 -3.39 -0.57 13.43
CA LEU A 121 -2.35 0.31 12.90
C LEU A 121 -1.16 0.36 13.86
N ASN A 122 0.00 -0.08 13.35
CA ASN A 122 1.28 0.10 14.02
C ASN A 122 2.24 0.94 13.17
N CYS A 123 2.33 2.22 13.52
CA CYS A 123 3.24 3.21 12.94
C CYS A 123 4.29 3.69 13.95
N TYR A 124 4.59 2.87 14.97
CA TYR A 124 5.62 3.14 15.97
C TYR A 124 6.96 3.56 15.35
N ASN A 125 7.69 4.46 16.02
CA ASN A 125 9.05 4.88 15.65
C ASN A 125 9.14 5.36 14.18
N ASN A 126 8.48 6.49 13.95
CA ASN A 126 8.48 7.23 12.70
C ASN A 126 8.68 8.73 13.02
N GLN A 127 8.40 9.62 12.08
CA GLN A 127 8.57 11.08 12.23
C GLN A 127 7.25 11.82 12.11
N LEU A 128 6.11 11.16 12.39
CA LEU A 128 4.78 11.74 12.24
C LEU A 128 4.59 12.91 13.20
N THR A 129 4.16 14.06 12.68
CA THR A 129 3.82 15.25 13.47
C THR A 129 2.33 15.35 13.76
N SER A 130 1.51 14.71 12.93
CA SER A 130 0.07 14.54 13.10
C SER A 130 -0.35 13.15 12.63
N LEU A 131 -1.44 12.63 13.19
CA LEU A 131 -2.07 11.41 12.74
C LEU A 131 -3.59 11.59 12.91
N ASP A 132 -4.31 11.57 11.80
CA ASP A 132 -5.77 11.60 11.78
C ASP A 132 -6.29 10.18 11.57
N VAL A 133 -7.07 9.69 12.53
CA VAL A 133 -7.71 8.37 12.53
C VAL A 133 -9.22 8.47 12.66
N SER A 134 -9.79 9.66 12.42
CA SER A 134 -11.20 9.97 12.66
C SER A 134 -12.18 9.16 11.79
N ASN A 135 -11.72 8.65 10.63
CA ASN A 135 -12.50 7.81 9.72
C ASN A 135 -12.38 6.30 10.02
N ASN A 136 -11.44 5.89 10.85
CA ASN A 136 -11.13 4.49 11.12
C ASN A 136 -11.85 4.02 12.39
N THR A 137 -13.18 4.00 12.33
CA THR A 137 -14.05 3.73 13.49
C THR A 137 -13.98 2.27 13.97
N ALA A 138 -13.46 1.35 13.14
CA ALA A 138 -13.23 -0.05 13.46
C ALA A 138 -11.89 -0.32 14.16
N PHE A 139 -11.05 0.70 14.43
CA PHE A 139 -9.75 0.49 15.07
C PHE A 139 -9.87 -0.16 16.45
N GLU A 140 -9.18 -1.28 16.63
CA GLU A 140 -9.07 -2.01 17.90
C GLU A 140 -7.68 -1.78 18.53
N PHE A 141 -6.64 -1.69 17.70
CA PHE A 141 -5.25 -1.53 18.13
C PHE A 141 -4.57 -0.37 17.39
N LEU A 142 -4.00 0.56 18.18
CA LEU A 142 -3.19 1.66 17.66
C LEU A 142 -1.86 1.76 18.42
N ARG A 143 -0.75 1.69 17.68
CA ARG A 143 0.60 1.96 18.19
C ARG A 143 1.25 3.05 17.37
N CYS A 144 1.32 4.25 17.94
CA CYS A 144 1.91 5.43 17.31
C CYS A 144 2.99 6.11 18.17
N SER A 145 3.48 5.45 19.23
CA SER A 145 4.57 5.97 20.06
C SER A 145 5.88 6.10 19.27
N GLY A 146 6.84 6.88 19.77
CA GLY A 146 8.09 7.13 19.03
C GLY A 146 7.89 8.01 17.78
N ASN A 147 6.80 8.79 17.73
CA ASN A 147 6.58 9.84 16.74
C ASN A 147 6.71 11.23 17.41
N GLN A 148 6.43 12.28 16.64
CA GLN A 148 6.48 13.68 17.07
C GLN A 148 5.07 14.28 17.26
N LEU A 149 4.08 13.44 17.58
CA LEU A 149 2.69 13.85 17.78
C LEU A 149 2.56 14.73 19.03
N THR A 150 1.92 15.90 18.89
CA THR A 150 1.60 16.79 20.02
C THR A 150 0.23 16.53 20.62
N SER A 151 -0.66 15.91 19.85
CA SER A 151 -2.03 15.58 20.22
C SER A 151 -2.50 14.40 19.37
N LEU A 152 -3.45 13.64 19.89
CA LEU A 152 -4.12 12.57 19.18
C LEU A 152 -5.59 12.57 19.59
N ASP A 153 -6.48 12.77 18.62
CA ASP A 153 -7.93 12.69 18.85
C ASP A 153 -8.40 11.27 18.52
N LEU A 154 -8.98 10.61 19.52
CA LEU A 154 -9.50 9.24 19.43
C LEU A 154 -11.01 9.20 19.65
N SER A 155 -11.70 10.35 19.64
CA SER A 155 -13.12 10.46 19.97
C SER A 155 -14.04 9.64 19.05
N ASN A 156 -13.63 9.41 17.79
CA ASN A 156 -14.37 8.59 16.82
C ASN A 156 -13.97 7.11 16.83
N ASN A 157 -12.87 6.73 17.48
CA ASN A 157 -12.36 5.35 17.49
C ASN A 157 -12.97 4.58 18.67
N THR A 158 -14.29 4.43 18.66
CA THR A 158 -15.06 3.87 19.77
C THR A 158 -14.84 2.37 19.98
N ALA A 159 -14.32 1.67 18.96
CA ALA A 159 -13.87 0.27 19.06
C ALA A 159 -12.50 0.12 19.73
N LEU A 160 -11.75 1.22 19.92
CA LEU A 160 -10.40 1.18 20.47
C LEU A 160 -10.47 0.69 21.91
N GLY A 161 -9.90 -0.49 22.13
CA GLY A 161 -10.12 -1.28 23.32
C GLY A 161 -9.71 -0.54 24.60
N VAL A 162 -10.74 -0.28 25.41
CA VAL A 162 -10.71 -0.23 26.88
C VAL A 162 -9.77 -1.33 27.41
N LEU A 163 -8.60 -0.93 27.91
CA LEU A 163 -7.71 -1.74 28.75
C LEU A 163 -7.70 -1.19 30.18
#